data_AF-A0A517PAA3-F1
#
_entry.id   AF-A0A517PAA3-F1
#
_cell.length_a   1.000
_cell.length_b   1.000
_cell.length_c   1.000
_cell.angle_alpha   90.00
_cell.angle_beta   90.00
_cell.angle_gamma   90.00
#
_symmetry.space_group_name_H-M   'P 1'
#
loop_
_entity.id
_entity.type
_entity.pdbx_description
1 polymer ?
#
loop_
_entity_poly.entity_id
_entity_poly.type
_entity_poly.pdbx_seq_one_letter_code
_entity_poly.pdbx_strand_id
1 'polypeptide(L)'
;MTGAAAFDDAVVVWTVRVSLGLLTAGFVARRLRFDRLARGCWAAGAAAMWAHLAAAFSVAHDWSHADAVRETARQTQALTGIDWGGGVWINYLFAAVWTTDAAWWLLRPDRHAARPRWLDVTVGAFLGFIAVNGAIVFENGPTRWVGVACCAAIAAAGCVSPANAPSPPG
;
A
#
# COMPACT_ATOMS: atom_id res chain seq x y z
N MET A 1 6.23 10.55 28.71
CA MET A 1 6.35 10.92 27.28
C MET A 1 5.94 12.37 27.13
N THR A 2 6.80 13.21 26.56
CA THR A 2 6.45 14.59 26.20
C THR A 2 5.41 14.57 25.07
N GLY A 3 4.49 15.55 25.03
CA GLY A 3 3.42 15.58 24.03
C GLY A 3 3.90 15.61 22.57
N ALA A 4 5.11 16.11 22.32
CA ALA A 4 5.73 16.16 20.99
C ALA A 4 6.07 14.76 20.45
N ALA A 5 6.76 13.92 21.24
CA ALA A 5 7.12 12.56 20.81
C ALA A 5 5.87 11.70 20.48
N ALA A 6 4.80 11.86 21.28
CA ALA A 6 3.54 11.17 21.02
C ALA A 6 2.84 11.64 19.73
N PHE A 7 2.98 12.91 19.37
CA PHE A 7 2.47 13.46 18.12
C PHE A 7 3.27 12.93 16.92
N ASP A 8 4.59 12.93 17.02
CA ASP A 8 5.49 12.48 15.95
C ASP A 8 5.26 11.00 15.61
N ASP A 9 5.13 10.14 16.63
CA ASP A 9 4.76 8.74 16.46
C ASP A 9 3.38 8.58 15.80
N ALA A 10 2.42 9.42 16.19
CA ALA A 10 1.07 9.38 15.63
C ALA A 10 1.05 9.73 14.14
N VAL A 11 1.89 10.67 13.68
CA VAL A 11 1.96 11.04 12.26
C VAL A 11 2.42 9.85 11.41
N VAL A 12 3.48 9.16 11.80
CA VAL A 12 4.00 7.99 11.05
C VAL A 12 2.95 6.88 11.01
N VAL A 13 2.30 6.60 12.13
CA VAL A 13 1.28 5.55 12.25
C VAL A 13 0.01 5.87 11.45
N TRP A 14 -0.50 7.10 11.52
CA TRP A 14 -1.74 7.44 10.83
C TRP A 14 -1.56 7.58 9.33
N THR A 15 -0.42 8.06 8.85
CA THR A 15 -0.14 8.15 7.41
C THR A 15 -0.14 6.78 6.74
N VAL A 16 0.48 5.75 7.34
CA VAL A 16 0.43 4.39 6.79
C VAL A 16 -0.97 3.77 6.88
N ARG A 17 -1.71 4.01 7.97
CA ARG A 17 -3.08 3.48 8.14
C ARG A 17 -4.05 4.10 7.14
N VAL A 18 -3.96 5.42 6.91
CA VAL A 18 -4.74 6.12 5.89
C VAL A 18 -4.40 5.59 4.50
N SER A 19 -3.11 5.40 4.19
CA SER A 19 -2.67 4.80 2.94
C SER A 19 -3.26 3.40 2.72
N LEU A 20 -3.19 2.51 3.71
CA LEU A 20 -3.77 1.17 3.66
C LEU A 20 -5.31 1.20 3.50
N GLY A 21 -5.98 2.09 4.23
CA GLY A 21 -7.43 2.28 4.13
C GLY A 21 -7.84 2.72 2.73
N LEU A 22 -7.10 3.66 2.13
CA LEU A 22 -7.34 4.16 0.78
C LEU A 22 -7.03 3.11 -0.30
N LEU A 23 -5.98 2.31 -0.12
CA LEU A 23 -5.70 1.15 -0.97
C LEU A 23 -6.88 0.18 -0.96
N THR A 24 -7.33 -0.19 0.24
CA THR A 24 -8.46 -1.10 0.45
C THR A 24 -9.74 -0.56 -0.19
N ALA A 25 -10.06 0.72 0.06
CA ALA A 25 -11.21 1.39 -0.53
C ALA A 25 -11.11 1.44 -2.05
N GLY A 26 -9.92 1.67 -2.61
CA GLY A 26 -9.66 1.64 -4.05
C GLY A 26 -9.99 0.29 -4.68
N PHE A 27 -9.51 -0.81 -4.08
CA PHE A 27 -9.84 -2.18 -4.53
C PHE A 27 -11.34 -2.47 -4.44
N VAL A 28 -11.98 -2.15 -3.31
CA VAL A 28 -13.41 -2.40 -3.10
C VAL A 28 -14.26 -1.56 -4.05
N ALA A 29 -13.99 -0.25 -4.19
CA ALA A 29 -14.69 0.63 -5.10
C ALA A 29 -14.55 0.16 -6.55
N ARG A 30 -13.37 -0.31 -6.96
CA ARG A 30 -13.13 -0.89 -8.28
C ARG A 30 -13.98 -2.14 -8.50
N ARG A 31 -14.08 -3.02 -7.50
CA ARG A 31 -14.92 -4.23 -7.54
C ARG A 31 -16.42 -3.92 -7.61
N LEU A 32 -16.85 -2.85 -6.94
CA LEU A 32 -18.23 -2.34 -6.96
C LEU A 32 -18.53 -1.43 -8.17
N ARG A 33 -17.56 -1.23 -9.07
CA ARG A 33 -17.68 -0.40 -10.28
C ARG A 33 -17.90 1.10 -10.01
N PHE A 34 -17.49 1.59 -8.84
CA PHE A 34 -17.48 3.02 -8.52
C PHE A 34 -16.19 3.68 -9.00
N ASP A 35 -16.02 3.83 -10.32
CA ASP A 35 -14.76 4.26 -10.95
C ASP A 35 -14.19 5.57 -10.40
N ARG A 36 -15.01 6.63 -10.26
CA ARG A 36 -14.54 7.92 -9.72
C ARG A 36 -13.98 7.78 -8.31
N LEU A 37 -14.68 7.05 -7.44
CA LEU A 37 -14.24 6.80 -6.07
C LEU A 37 -12.98 5.95 -6.06
N ALA A 38 -12.94 4.88 -6.87
CA ALA A 38 -11.79 3.99 -6.98
C ALA A 38 -10.52 4.77 -7.36
N ARG A 39 -10.59 5.61 -8.41
CA ARG A 39 -9.46 6.45 -8.83
C ARG A 39 -9.05 7.46 -7.77
N GLY A 40 -10.02 8.12 -7.13
CA GLY A 40 -9.77 9.08 -6.07
C GLY A 40 -9.04 8.44 -4.89
N CYS A 41 -9.55 7.31 -4.38
CA CYS A 41 -8.92 6.54 -3.31
C CYS A 41 -7.54 6.01 -3.72
N TRP A 42 -7.39 5.52 -4.96
CA TRP A 42 -6.12 4.99 -5.45
C TRP A 42 -5.02 6.05 -5.50
N ALA A 43 -5.34 7.25 -6.02
CA ALA A 43 -4.40 8.36 -6.08
C ALA A 43 -4.12 8.97 -4.70
N ALA A 44 -5.16 9.15 -3.87
CA ALA A 44 -4.99 9.65 -2.51
C ALA A 44 -4.17 8.68 -1.65
N GLY A 45 -4.34 7.37 -1.84
CA GLY A 45 -3.54 6.34 -1.17
C GLY A 45 -2.07 6.42 -1.55
N ALA A 46 -1.75 6.57 -2.84
CA ALA A 46 -0.38 6.79 -3.30
C ALA A 46 0.23 8.07 -2.71
N ALA A 47 -0.53 9.17 -2.63
CA ALA A 47 -0.08 10.40 -1.98
C ALA A 47 0.16 10.22 -0.47
N ALA A 48 -0.74 9.52 0.23
CA ALA A 48 -0.59 9.19 1.64
C ALA A 48 0.65 8.30 1.90
N MET A 49 0.98 7.41 0.96
CA MET A 49 2.22 6.62 1.04
C MET A 49 3.47 7.49 0.96
N TRP A 50 3.50 8.49 0.07
CA TRP A 50 4.62 9.44 0.04
C TRP A 50 4.71 10.28 1.32
N ALA A 51 3.57 10.71 1.86
CA ALA A 51 3.52 11.39 3.14
C ALA A 51 4.05 10.50 4.27
N HIS A 52 3.73 9.20 4.25
CA HIS A 52 4.27 8.23 5.19
C HIS A 52 5.79 8.08 5.06
N LEU A 53 6.33 7.94 3.83
CA LEU A 53 7.78 7.88 3.60
C LEU A 53 8.48 9.14 4.11
N ALA A 54 7.96 10.32 3.79
CA ALA A 54 8.52 11.58 4.26
C ALA A 54 8.46 11.69 5.79
N ALA A 55 7.34 11.33 6.41
CA ALA A 55 7.17 11.34 7.86
C ALA A 55 8.12 10.36 8.55
N ALA A 56 8.26 9.13 8.04
CA ALA A 56 9.18 8.14 8.58
C ALA A 56 10.64 8.64 8.49
N PHE A 57 11.04 9.22 7.36
CA PHE A 57 12.38 9.79 7.21
C PHE A 57 12.60 10.99 8.13
N SER A 58 11.63 11.89 8.27
CA SER A 58 11.78 13.08 9.10
C SER A 58 11.76 12.78 10.60
N VAL A 59 10.89 11.88 11.04
CA VAL A 59 10.63 11.60 12.47
C VAL A 59 11.54 10.51 13.00
N ALA A 60 11.70 9.41 12.26
CA ALA A 60 12.35 8.20 12.79
C ALA A 60 13.82 8.08 12.38
N HIS A 61 14.26 8.79 11.34
CA HIS A 61 15.57 8.56 10.72
C HIS A 61 16.40 9.82 10.49
N ASP A 62 15.95 11.01 10.91
CA ASP A 62 16.65 12.29 10.69
C ASP A 62 17.12 12.49 9.23
N TRP A 63 16.30 12.03 8.28
CA TRP A 63 16.60 11.97 6.84
C TRP A 63 17.80 11.09 6.43
N SER A 64 18.36 10.33 7.35
CA SER A 64 19.46 9.39 7.11
C SER A 64 18.96 8.10 6.47
N HIS A 65 19.22 7.95 5.17
CA HIS A 65 18.93 6.71 4.45
C HIS A 65 19.68 5.51 5.04
N ALA A 66 20.94 5.71 5.48
CA ALA A 66 21.71 4.65 6.11
C ALA A 66 21.07 4.17 7.43
N ASP A 67 20.44 5.08 8.17
CA ASP A 67 19.71 4.72 9.39
C ASP A 67 18.45 3.92 9.09
N ALA A 68 17.63 4.36 8.13
CA ALA A 68 16.45 3.63 7.68
C ALA A 68 16.78 2.19 7.24
N VAL A 69 17.89 2.01 6.52
CA VAL A 69 18.37 0.69 6.08
C VAL A 69 18.79 -0.18 7.26
N ARG A 70 19.56 0.36 8.22
CA ARG A 70 19.97 -0.38 9.43
C ARG A 70 18.79 -0.78 10.27
N GLU A 71 17.84 0.13 10.50
CA GLU A 71 16.66 -0.16 11.31
C GLU A 71 15.76 -1.20 10.64
N THR A 72 15.58 -1.11 9.32
CA THR A 72 14.87 -2.15 8.54
C THR A 72 15.56 -3.51 8.65
N ALA A 73 16.91 -3.53 8.61
CA ALA A 73 17.68 -4.76 8.76
C ALA A 73 17.49 -5.37 10.16
N ARG A 74 17.56 -4.54 11.21
CA ARG A 74 17.33 -4.93 12.59
C ARG A 74 15.93 -5.51 12.79
N GLN A 75 14.89 -4.88 12.25
CA GLN A 75 13.51 -5.38 12.34
C GLN A 75 13.34 -6.69 11.58
N THR A 76 13.92 -6.80 10.38
CA THR A 76 13.89 -8.01 9.57
C THR A 76 14.58 -9.16 10.29
N GLN A 77 15.73 -8.91 10.91
CA GLN A 77 16.46 -9.91 11.69
C GLN A 77 15.66 -10.37 12.90
N ALA A 78 15.02 -9.45 13.63
CA ALA A 78 14.21 -9.78 14.79
C ALA A 78 13.01 -10.68 14.44
N LEU A 79 12.42 -10.52 13.25
CA LEU A 79 11.24 -11.28 12.82
C LEU A 79 11.59 -12.57 12.06
N THR A 80 12.65 -12.56 11.27
CA THR A 80 12.97 -13.64 10.30
C THR A 80 14.30 -14.33 10.56
N GLY A 81 15.15 -13.75 11.42
CA GLY A 81 16.54 -14.19 11.63
C GLY A 81 17.52 -13.71 10.56
N ILE A 82 17.07 -12.97 9.55
CA ILE A 82 17.90 -12.51 8.43
C ILE A 82 18.26 -11.03 8.61
N ASP A 83 19.55 -10.71 8.65
CA ASP A 83 20.06 -9.33 8.67
C ASP A 83 20.03 -8.73 7.26
N TRP A 84 18.89 -8.13 6.90
CA TRP A 84 18.66 -7.60 5.56
C TRP A 84 17.82 -6.33 5.56
N GLY A 85 18.42 -5.19 5.20
CA GLY A 85 17.75 -3.88 5.13
C GLY A 85 17.07 -3.59 3.79
N GLY A 86 17.01 -4.56 2.88
CA GLY A 86 16.53 -4.36 1.51
C GLY A 86 15.06 -3.93 1.39
N GLY A 87 14.28 -4.07 2.47
CA GLY A 87 12.90 -3.60 2.57
C GLY A 87 12.73 -2.12 2.23
N VAL A 88 13.73 -1.28 2.49
CA VAL A 88 13.68 0.16 2.12
C VAL A 88 13.52 0.35 0.61
N TRP A 89 14.30 -0.38 -0.19
CA TRP A 89 14.21 -0.31 -1.65
C TRP A 89 12.91 -0.92 -2.18
N ILE A 90 12.40 -1.97 -1.53
CA ILE A 90 11.07 -2.51 -1.85
C ILE A 90 9.99 -1.46 -1.61
N ASN A 91 10.07 -0.69 -0.53
CA ASN A 91 9.13 0.40 -0.24
C ASN A 91 9.23 1.54 -1.28
N TYR A 92 10.43 1.84 -1.78
CA TYR A 92 10.60 2.78 -2.89
C TYR A 92 9.99 2.27 -4.19
N LEU A 93 10.21 1.00 -4.51
CA LEU A 93 9.58 0.37 -5.66
C LEU A 93 8.05 0.37 -5.53
N PHE A 94 7.52 0.08 -4.34
CA PHE A 94 6.10 0.17 -4.04
C PHE A 94 5.53 1.56 -4.30
N ALA A 95 6.16 2.60 -3.73
CA ALA A 95 5.76 3.98 -3.94
C ALA A 95 5.81 4.37 -5.43
N ALA A 96 6.87 4.00 -6.15
CA ALA A 96 7.02 4.27 -7.57
C ALA A 96 5.94 3.58 -8.41
N VAL A 97 5.77 2.25 -8.26
CA VAL A 97 4.78 1.47 -9.02
C VAL A 97 3.38 1.99 -8.78
N TRP A 98 2.99 2.22 -7.51
CA TRP A 98 1.65 2.71 -7.20
C TRP A 98 1.43 4.13 -7.76
N THR A 99 2.43 5.01 -7.65
CA THR A 99 2.33 6.37 -8.20
C THR A 99 2.19 6.36 -9.72
N THR A 100 3.00 5.55 -10.42
CA THR A 100 2.90 5.42 -11.88
C THR A 100 1.56 4.85 -12.30
N ASP A 101 1.06 3.83 -11.59
CA ASP A 101 -0.25 3.23 -11.86
C ASP A 101 -1.39 4.23 -11.64
N ALA A 102 -1.35 4.98 -10.53
CA ALA A 102 -2.32 6.02 -10.21
C ALA A 102 -2.30 7.16 -11.23
N ALA A 103 -1.11 7.64 -11.61
CA ALA A 103 -0.95 8.66 -12.62
C ALA A 103 -1.50 8.19 -13.98
N TRP A 104 -1.23 6.94 -14.37
CA TRP A 104 -1.78 6.36 -15.59
C TRP A 104 -3.32 6.31 -15.53
N TRP A 105 -3.90 5.82 -14.44
CA TRP A 105 -5.35 5.74 -14.29
C TRP A 105 -6.03 7.11 -14.33
N LEU A 106 -5.43 8.13 -13.70
CA LEU A 106 -5.94 9.49 -13.72
C LEU A 106 -5.82 10.17 -15.11
N LEU A 107 -4.66 10.02 -15.76
CA LEU A 107 -4.36 10.75 -16.99
C LEU A 107 -4.96 10.10 -18.24
N ARG A 108 -5.12 8.77 -18.25
CA ARG A 108 -5.61 8.00 -19.40
C ARG A 108 -6.53 6.86 -18.95
N PRO A 109 -7.72 7.18 -18.39
CA PRO A 109 -8.63 6.18 -17.84
C PRO A 109 -9.03 5.10 -18.85
N ASP A 110 -9.28 5.45 -20.12
CA ASP A 110 -9.67 4.48 -21.15
C ASP A 110 -8.54 3.48 -21.46
N ARG A 111 -7.29 3.97 -21.52
CA ARG A 111 -6.12 3.09 -21.75
C ARG A 111 -5.80 2.23 -20.54
N HIS A 112 -6.01 2.75 -19.34
CA HIS A 112 -5.85 1.99 -18.10
C HIS A 112 -6.91 0.88 -18.02
N ALA A 113 -8.16 1.17 -18.38
CA ALA A 113 -9.22 0.17 -18.47
C ALA A 113 -8.95 -0.92 -19.53
N ALA A 114 -8.26 -0.57 -20.63
CA ALA A 114 -7.87 -1.49 -21.70
C ALA A 114 -6.57 -2.27 -21.43
N ARG A 115 -5.95 -2.15 -20.25
CA ARG A 115 -4.65 -2.78 -19.97
C ARG A 115 -4.73 -4.31 -19.94
N PRO A 116 -3.63 -5.02 -20.28
CA PRO A 116 -3.59 -6.47 -20.19
C PRO A 116 -3.84 -6.98 -18.76
N ARG A 117 -4.58 -8.08 -18.65
CA ARG A 117 -4.94 -8.69 -17.36
C ARG A 117 -3.73 -9.06 -16.51
N TRP A 118 -2.65 -9.55 -17.13
CA TRP A 118 -1.44 -9.92 -16.40
C TRP A 118 -0.87 -8.72 -15.64
N LEU A 119 -0.90 -7.52 -16.25
CA LEU A 119 -0.38 -6.31 -15.63
C LEU A 119 -1.26 -5.87 -14.45
N ASP A 120 -2.59 -5.94 -14.60
CA ASP A 120 -3.53 -5.66 -13.50
C ASP A 120 -3.31 -6.60 -12.30
N VAL A 121 -3.14 -7.89 -12.58
CA VAL A 121 -2.86 -8.91 -11.55
C VAL A 121 -1.49 -8.68 -10.91
N THR A 122 -0.44 -8.43 -11.69
CA THR A 122 0.92 -8.21 -11.17
C THR A 122 0.97 -6.97 -10.27
N VAL A 123 0.43 -5.83 -10.72
CA VAL A 123 0.39 -4.61 -9.89
C VAL A 123 -0.45 -4.86 -8.64
N GLY A 124 -1.65 -5.42 -8.78
CA GLY A 124 -2.53 -5.69 -7.65
C GLY A 124 -1.92 -6.65 -6.62
N ALA A 125 -1.29 -7.73 -7.07
CA ALA A 125 -0.61 -8.71 -6.22
C ALA A 125 0.61 -8.08 -5.53
N PHE A 126 1.40 -7.26 -6.23
CA PHE A 126 2.53 -6.56 -5.64
C PHE A 126 2.08 -5.60 -4.52
N LEU A 127 1.07 -4.76 -4.77
CA LEU A 127 0.55 -3.85 -3.75
C LEU A 127 -0.07 -4.62 -2.57
N GLY A 128 -0.81 -5.69 -2.84
CA GLY A 128 -1.39 -6.57 -1.81
C GLY A 128 -0.34 -7.28 -0.96
N PHE A 129 0.74 -7.76 -1.58
CA PHE A 129 1.88 -8.38 -0.89
C PHE A 129 2.54 -7.40 0.09
N ILE A 130 2.78 -6.16 -0.34
CA ILE A 130 3.34 -5.12 0.54
C ILE A 130 2.37 -4.77 1.68
N ALA A 131 1.07 -4.68 1.40
CA ALA A 131 0.06 -4.46 2.43
C ALA A 131 0.06 -5.55 3.49
N VAL A 132 0.16 -6.83 3.09
CA VAL A 132 0.27 -7.96 4.03
C VAL A 132 1.53 -7.86 4.89
N ASN A 133 2.68 -7.59 4.29
CA ASN A 133 3.92 -7.47 5.05
C ASN A 133 3.82 -6.31 6.06
N GLY A 134 3.45 -5.11 5.61
CA GLY A 134 3.36 -3.93 6.48
C GLY A 134 2.31 -4.06 7.57
N ALA A 135 1.10 -4.52 7.24
CA ALA A 135 -0.05 -4.49 8.15
C ALA A 135 -0.21 -5.75 9.03
N ILE A 136 0.49 -6.84 8.71
CA ILE A 136 0.36 -8.12 9.41
C ILE A 136 1.69 -8.64 9.94
N VAL A 137 2.71 -8.71 9.08
CA VAL A 137 4.01 -9.32 9.44
C VAL A 137 4.81 -8.40 10.35
N PHE A 138 4.94 -7.13 9.97
CA PHE A 138 5.72 -6.13 10.72
C PHE A 138 4.90 -5.37 11.78
N GLU A 139 3.58 -5.32 11.67
CA GLU A 139 2.69 -4.71 12.68
C GLU A 139 2.55 -5.61 13.92
N ASN A 140 2.55 -5.01 15.11
CA ASN A 140 2.34 -5.72 16.38
C ASN A 140 1.09 -5.21 17.13
N GLY A 141 0.50 -6.07 17.96
CA GLY A 141 -0.62 -5.71 18.82
C GLY A 141 -2.01 -5.80 18.16
N PRO A 142 -3.06 -5.24 18.80
CA PRO A 142 -4.46 -5.41 18.36
C PRO A 142 -4.77 -4.85 16.97
N THR A 143 -4.01 -3.85 16.53
CA THR A 143 -4.16 -3.19 15.21
C THR A 143 -3.83 -4.12 14.05
N ARG A 144 -3.06 -5.20 14.29
CA ARG A 144 -2.83 -6.29 13.33
C ARG A 144 -4.15 -6.87 12.79
N TRP A 145 -5.19 -6.98 13.62
CA TRP A 145 -6.47 -7.55 13.19
C TRP A 145 -7.23 -6.64 12.21
N VAL A 146 -7.07 -5.33 12.33
CA VAL A 146 -7.57 -4.38 11.33
C VAL A 146 -6.81 -4.57 10.02
N GLY A 147 -5.48 -4.74 10.10
CA GLY A 147 -4.64 -5.07 8.94
C GLY A 147 -5.07 -6.37 8.24
N VAL A 148 -5.37 -7.42 9.01
CA VAL A 148 -5.91 -8.68 8.48
C VAL A 148 -7.24 -8.45 7.75
N ALA A 149 -8.17 -7.71 8.34
CA ALA A 149 -9.45 -7.41 7.71
C ALA A 149 -9.28 -6.63 6.39
N CYS A 150 -8.40 -5.62 6.37
CA CYS A 150 -8.06 -4.88 5.15
C CYS A 150 -7.46 -5.77 4.07
N CYS A 151 -6.47 -6.61 4.41
CA CYS A 151 -5.83 -7.51 3.46
C CYS A 151 -6.80 -8.56 2.91
N ALA A 152 -7.71 -9.08 3.75
CA ALA A 152 -8.78 -9.98 3.32
C ALA A 152 -9.73 -9.29 2.33
N ALA A 153 -10.11 -8.03 2.58
CA ALA A 153 -10.93 -7.25 1.66
C ALA A 153 -10.23 -7.00 0.32
N ILE A 154 -8.93 -6.67 0.33
CA ILE A 154 -8.11 -6.52 -0.89
C ILE A 154 -8.09 -7.82 -1.68
N ALA A 155 -7.81 -8.96 -1.02
CA ALA A 155 -7.78 -10.26 -1.67
C ALA A 155 -9.13 -10.64 -2.29
N ALA A 156 -10.23 -10.48 -1.53
CA ALA A 156 -11.58 -10.75 -2.01
C ALA A 156 -11.97 -9.86 -3.21
N ALA A 157 -11.64 -8.57 -3.16
CA ALA A 157 -11.89 -7.65 -4.25
C ALA A 157 -11.03 -7.95 -5.49
N GLY A 158 -9.79 -8.39 -5.30
CA GLY A 158 -8.85 -8.74 -6.36
C GLY A 158 -9.19 -10.05 -7.08
N CYS A 159 -9.48 -11.12 -6.34
CA CYS A 159 -9.76 -12.47 -6.88
C CYS A 159 -11.02 -12.53 -7.76
N VAL A 160 -11.99 -11.65 -7.54
CA VAL A 160 -13.30 -11.65 -8.22
C VAL A 160 -13.38 -10.56 -9.31
N SER A 161 -12.24 -10.06 -9.78
CA SER A 161 -12.23 -9.02 -10.83
C SER A 161 -12.99 -9.51 -12.09
N PRO A 162 -14.03 -8.80 -12.56
CA PRO A 162 -14.94 -9.32 -13.58
C PRO A 162 -14.32 -9.05 -14.94
N ALA A 163 -13.48 -9.98 -15.37
CA ALA A 163 -12.99 -10.10 -16.74
C ALA A 163 -13.47 -11.40 -17.42
N ASN A 164 -14.33 -12.19 -16.75
CA ASN A 164 -14.88 -13.46 -17.26
C ASN A 164 -16.42 -13.52 -17.13
N ALA A 165 -17.16 -12.42 -17.32
CA ALA A 165 -18.58 -12.57 -17.63
C ALA A 165 -18.67 -12.79 -19.14
N PRO A 166 -19.07 -13.98 -19.63
CA PRO A 166 -19.35 -14.17 -21.05
C PRO A 166 -20.42 -13.15 -21.46
N SER A 167 -20.23 -12.51 -22.62
CA SER A 167 -21.24 -11.64 -23.21
C SER A 167 -22.56 -12.41 -23.31
N PRO A 168 -23.72 -11.79 -23.02
CA PRO A 168 -25.00 -12.44 -23.26
C PRO A 168 -25.11 -12.81 -24.75
N PRO A 169 -25.72 -13.97 -25.10
CA PRO A 169 -26.01 -14.27 -26.49
C PRO A 169 -26.90 -13.15 -27.07
N GLY A 170 -26.48 -12.62 -28.22
CA GLY A 170 -27.24 -11.62 -28.99
C GLY A 170 -28.44 -12.20 -29.70
#